data_AF-A0A5C6YD00-F1
#
_entry.id   AF-A0A5C6YD00-F1
#
_cell.length_a   1.000
_cell.length_b   1.000
_cell.length_c   1.000
_cell.angle_alpha   90.00
_cell.angle_beta   90.00
_cell.angle_gamma   90.00
#
_symmetry.space_group_name_H-M   'P 1'
#
loop_
_entity.id
_entity.type
_entity.pdbx_description
1 polymer ?
#
loop_
_entity_poly.entity_id
_entity_poly.type
_entity_poly.pdbx_seq_one_letter_code
_entity_poly.pdbx_strand_id
1 'polypeptide(L)'
;MKLSITEIDQFVHRRNELINSANTVMEHFNGKPVNSWNSFNKHLVDIYSWQSFYLIDNTYQELKNSGNFAIISNDSIKNGVLNLDLLYKKLKNTENHWRNDAEQTLHPGSYEKHDINSMSKNYVFQLSDGKMGVRGNLTKESFGGIFNDQKQKNGFAFASLNFGSMNGTFLKMKKKCKELISQINNELKK
;
A
#
# COMPACT_ATOMS: atom_id res chain seq x y z
N MET A 1 5.59 16.10 -11.76
CA MET A 1 4.17 15.66 -11.82
C MET A 1 3.93 14.42 -12.69
N LYS A 2 4.47 14.29 -13.92
CA LYS A 2 4.32 13.05 -14.72
C LYS A 2 4.91 11.81 -14.03
N LEU A 3 6.08 11.96 -13.40
CA LEU A 3 6.70 10.92 -12.58
C LEU A 3 5.79 10.50 -11.42
N SER A 4 5.26 11.48 -10.66
CA SER A 4 4.31 11.24 -9.56
C SER A 4 3.05 10.49 -10.02
N ILE A 5 2.52 10.77 -11.22
CA ILE A 5 1.37 10.02 -11.77
C ILE A 5 1.75 8.55 -12.01
N THR A 6 2.95 8.29 -12.53
CA THR A 6 3.45 6.94 -12.80
C THR A 6 3.63 6.14 -11.50
N GLU A 7 4.25 6.76 -10.49
CA GLU A 7 4.43 6.14 -9.16
C GLU A 7 3.08 5.85 -8.50
N ILE A 8 2.13 6.79 -8.56
CA ILE A 8 0.77 6.58 -8.05
C ILE A 8 0.11 5.37 -8.73
N ASP A 9 0.25 5.24 -10.05
CA ASP A 9 -0.35 4.12 -10.79
C ASP A 9 0.25 2.77 -10.39
N GLN A 10 1.57 2.71 -10.20
CA GLN A 10 2.25 1.52 -9.70
C GLN A 10 1.78 1.14 -8.29
N PHE A 11 1.65 2.11 -7.39
CA PHE A 11 1.17 1.88 -6.03
C PHE A 11 -0.30 1.45 -5.97
N VAL A 12 -1.17 2.06 -6.77
CA VAL A 12 -2.58 1.68 -6.87
C VAL A 12 -2.69 0.25 -7.40
N HIS A 13 -1.93 -0.10 -8.44
CA HIS A 13 -1.88 -1.44 -8.98
C HIS A 13 -1.45 -2.46 -7.91
N ARG A 14 -0.30 -2.23 -7.26
CA ARG A 14 0.20 -3.11 -6.20
C ARG A 14 -0.80 -3.24 -5.04
N ARG A 15 -1.41 -2.16 -4.59
CA ARG A 15 -2.40 -2.20 -3.50
C ARG A 15 -3.66 -2.96 -3.88
N ASN A 16 -4.09 -2.94 -5.15
CA ASN A 16 -5.19 -3.79 -5.59
C ASN A 16 -4.83 -5.29 -5.50
N GLU A 17 -3.59 -5.67 -5.78
CA GLU A 17 -3.13 -7.05 -5.54
C GLU A 17 -3.14 -7.41 -4.04
N LEU A 18 -2.76 -6.46 -3.18
CA LEU A 18 -2.83 -6.63 -1.73
C LEU A 18 -4.29 -6.79 -1.26
N ILE A 19 -5.23 -5.98 -1.76
CA ILE A 19 -6.65 -6.12 -1.46
C ILE A 19 -7.15 -7.52 -1.86
N ASN A 20 -6.78 -7.99 -3.05
CA ASN A 20 -7.14 -9.34 -3.49
C ASN A 20 -6.54 -10.43 -2.58
N SER A 21 -5.30 -10.25 -2.12
CA SER A 21 -4.66 -11.17 -1.19
C SER A 21 -5.34 -11.18 0.18
N ALA A 22 -5.67 -10.02 0.73
CA ALA A 22 -6.41 -9.90 1.98
C ALA A 22 -7.80 -10.55 1.89
N ASN A 23 -8.52 -10.32 0.78
CA ASN A 23 -9.82 -10.95 0.53
C ASN A 23 -9.68 -12.49 0.42
N THR A 24 -8.64 -12.98 -0.26
CA THR A 24 -8.37 -14.43 -0.36
C THR A 24 -8.09 -15.05 1.01
N VAL A 25 -7.29 -14.38 1.85
CA VAL A 25 -7.05 -14.83 3.23
C VAL A 25 -8.35 -14.84 4.03
N MET A 26 -9.20 -13.81 3.88
CA MET A 26 -10.50 -13.73 4.54
C MET A 26 -11.46 -14.85 4.14
N GLU A 27 -11.46 -15.29 2.88
CA GLU A 27 -12.25 -16.46 2.46
C GLU A 27 -11.86 -17.72 3.26
N HIS A 28 -10.56 -17.94 3.50
CA HIS A 28 -10.08 -19.06 4.30
C HIS A 28 -10.46 -18.93 5.78
N PHE A 29 -10.36 -17.73 6.35
CA PHE A 29 -10.90 -17.42 7.68
C PHE A 29 -12.42 -17.60 7.80
N ASN A 30 -13.14 -17.64 6.68
CA ASN A 30 -14.59 -17.87 6.61
C ASN A 30 -14.94 -19.31 6.21
N GLY A 31 -13.96 -20.23 6.27
CA GLY A 31 -14.20 -21.67 6.12
C GLY A 31 -13.90 -22.23 4.72
N LYS A 32 -13.42 -21.41 3.77
CA LYS A 32 -12.95 -21.93 2.49
C LYS A 32 -11.70 -22.81 2.71
N PRO A 33 -11.69 -24.08 2.25
CA PRO A 33 -10.52 -24.95 2.40
C PRO A 33 -9.25 -24.37 1.75
N VAL A 34 -8.10 -24.61 2.37
CA VAL A 34 -6.79 -24.26 1.79
C VAL A 34 -6.29 -25.40 0.92
N ASN A 35 -6.31 -25.20 -0.40
CA ASN A 35 -5.83 -26.20 -1.37
C ASN A 35 -4.30 -26.18 -1.55
N SER A 36 -3.66 -25.05 -1.24
CA SER A 36 -2.21 -24.89 -1.32
C SER A 36 -1.72 -23.95 -0.21
N TRP A 37 -1.04 -24.52 0.78
CA TRP A 37 -0.45 -23.78 1.89
C TRP A 37 0.69 -22.84 1.45
N ASN A 38 1.40 -23.19 0.38
CA ASN A 38 2.37 -22.31 -0.24
C ASN A 38 1.69 -21.08 -0.88
N SER A 39 0.57 -21.26 -1.58
CA SER A 39 -0.21 -20.14 -2.13
C SER A 39 -0.83 -19.29 -1.02
N PHE A 40 -1.32 -19.92 0.04
CA PHE A 40 -1.85 -19.22 1.21
C PHE A 40 -0.77 -18.36 1.88
N ASN A 41 0.43 -18.91 2.07
CA ASN A 41 1.58 -18.16 2.55
C ASN A 41 1.86 -16.92 1.71
N LYS A 42 1.80 -17.03 0.39
CA LYS A 42 2.02 -15.88 -0.50
C LYS A 42 1.08 -14.74 -0.17
N HIS A 43 -0.22 -15.03 -0.04
CA HIS A 43 -1.20 -13.99 0.27
C HIS A 43 -1.01 -13.39 1.67
N LEU A 44 -0.59 -14.17 2.66
CA LEU A 44 -0.24 -13.63 3.98
C LEU A 44 0.96 -12.67 3.89
N VAL A 45 2.05 -13.12 3.27
CA VAL A 45 3.30 -12.35 3.18
C VAL A 45 3.15 -11.13 2.28
N ASP A 46 2.29 -11.17 1.25
CA ASP A 46 1.91 -10.00 0.45
C ASP A 46 1.43 -8.86 1.37
N ILE A 47 0.58 -9.15 2.35
CA ILE A 47 0.07 -8.14 3.31
C ILE A 47 1.15 -7.71 4.29
N TYR A 48 1.94 -8.65 4.83
CA TYR A 48 3.00 -8.33 5.78
C TYR A 48 4.12 -7.48 5.16
N SER A 49 4.34 -7.60 3.85
CA SER A 49 5.35 -6.86 3.08
C SER A 49 4.80 -5.60 2.41
N TRP A 50 3.69 -5.05 2.90
CA TRP A 50 3.16 -3.77 2.42
C TRP A 50 4.21 -2.65 2.54
N GLN A 51 4.14 -1.67 1.64
CA GLN A 51 5.08 -0.57 1.59
C GLN A 51 4.39 0.78 1.77
N SER A 52 5.06 1.66 2.51
CA SER A 52 4.70 3.08 2.61
C SER A 52 5.02 3.81 1.32
N PHE A 53 4.15 4.75 0.94
CA PHE A 53 4.39 5.65 -0.16
C PHE A 53 5.21 6.86 0.26
N TYR A 54 6.12 7.29 -0.61
CA TYR A 54 6.91 8.50 -0.46
C TYR A 54 6.75 9.34 -1.72
N LEU A 55 6.22 10.54 -1.57
CA LEU A 55 6.08 11.48 -2.67
C LEU A 55 7.41 12.20 -2.91
N ILE A 56 7.81 12.34 -4.17
CA ILE A 56 8.87 13.28 -4.56
C ILE A 56 8.28 14.70 -4.53
N ASP A 57 8.61 15.48 -3.50
CA ASP A 57 8.08 16.83 -3.26
C ASP A 57 9.15 17.93 -3.16
N ASN A 58 10.41 17.64 -3.49
CA ASN A 58 11.55 18.56 -3.39
C ASN A 58 11.26 19.96 -3.95
N THR A 59 10.76 20.05 -5.19
CA THR A 59 10.42 21.33 -5.83
C THR A 59 9.33 22.09 -5.08
N TYR A 60 8.35 21.39 -4.50
CA TYR A 60 7.33 22.05 -3.68
C TYR A 60 7.92 22.59 -2.38
N GLN A 61 8.78 21.82 -1.71
CA GLN A 61 9.48 22.26 -0.51
C GLN A 61 10.40 23.45 -0.79
N GLU A 62 11.15 23.43 -1.89
CA GLU A 62 11.98 24.55 -2.33
C GLU A 62 11.16 25.82 -2.57
N LEU A 63 10.05 25.72 -3.33
CA LEU A 63 9.16 26.87 -3.58
C LEU A 63 8.60 27.44 -2.27
N LYS A 64 8.19 26.58 -1.35
CA LYS A 64 7.63 26.98 -0.06
C LYS A 64 8.68 27.65 0.83
N ASN A 65 9.87 27.05 0.95
CA ASN A 65 10.92 27.51 1.86
C ASN A 65 11.66 28.76 1.36
N SER A 66 11.72 28.96 0.05
CA SER A 66 12.31 30.17 -0.57
C SER A 66 11.37 31.37 -0.60
N GLY A 67 10.10 31.22 -0.18
CA GLY A 67 9.07 32.25 -0.35
C GLY A 67 8.56 32.40 -1.79
N ASN A 68 9.16 31.70 -2.76
CA ASN A 68 8.78 31.75 -4.18
C ASN A 68 7.36 31.21 -4.44
N PHE A 69 6.78 30.47 -3.50
CA PHE A 69 5.38 30.05 -3.58
C PHE A 69 4.40 31.22 -3.65
N ALA A 70 4.73 32.36 -3.02
CA ALA A 70 3.92 33.57 -3.09
C ALA A 70 3.90 34.20 -4.48
N ILE A 71 4.94 33.95 -5.29
CA ILE A 71 5.12 34.50 -6.65
C ILE A 71 4.15 33.89 -7.65
N ILE A 72 3.60 32.68 -7.38
CA ILE A 72 2.59 32.07 -8.24
C ILE A 72 1.34 32.96 -8.24
N SER A 73 1.17 33.79 -9.26
CA SER A 73 0.05 34.74 -9.37
C SER A 73 -1.27 34.05 -9.70
N ASN A 74 -1.22 32.92 -10.41
CA ASN A 74 -2.40 32.13 -10.73
C ASN A 74 -2.91 31.36 -9.50
N ASP A 75 -3.97 31.86 -8.87
CA ASP A 75 -4.55 31.28 -7.66
C ASP A 75 -5.05 29.85 -7.84
N SER A 76 -5.50 29.47 -9.05
CA SER A 76 -5.92 28.09 -9.32
C SER A 76 -4.74 27.12 -9.26
N ILE A 77 -3.59 27.50 -9.82
CA ILE A 77 -2.34 26.72 -9.74
C ILE A 77 -1.86 26.67 -8.29
N LYS A 78 -1.80 27.83 -7.62
CA LYS A 78 -1.37 27.93 -6.21
C LYS A 78 -2.19 27.03 -5.29
N ASN A 79 -3.52 27.21 -5.30
CA ASN A 79 -4.44 26.38 -4.51
C ASN A 79 -4.39 24.92 -4.93
N GLY A 80 -4.12 24.66 -6.21
CA GLY A 80 -4.01 23.31 -6.71
C GLY A 80 -2.83 22.55 -6.10
N VAL A 81 -1.67 23.19 -5.98
CA VAL A 81 -0.47 22.62 -5.35
C VAL A 81 -0.68 22.45 -3.85
N LEU A 82 -1.28 23.44 -3.15
CA LEU A 82 -1.62 23.31 -1.72
C LEU A 82 -2.57 22.14 -1.45
N ASN A 83 -3.57 21.94 -2.32
CA ASN A 83 -4.50 20.83 -2.20
C ASN A 83 -3.83 19.47 -2.44
N LEU A 84 -2.82 19.40 -3.32
CA LEU A 84 -2.04 18.18 -3.52
C LEU A 84 -1.23 17.81 -2.27
N ASP A 85 -0.59 18.80 -1.62
CA ASP A 85 0.09 18.62 -0.32
C ASP A 85 -0.87 18.14 0.78
N LEU A 86 -2.06 18.74 0.86
CA LEU A 86 -3.08 18.30 1.81
C LEU A 86 -3.52 16.84 1.58
N LEU A 87 -3.70 16.44 0.32
CA LEU A 87 -4.05 15.04 -0.01
C LEU A 87 -2.91 14.08 0.38
N TYR A 88 -1.66 14.46 0.15
CA TYR A 88 -0.51 13.67 0.57
C TYR A 88 -0.45 13.50 2.09
N LYS A 89 -0.68 14.57 2.87
CA LYS A 89 -0.75 14.49 4.33
C LYS A 89 -1.88 13.57 4.82
N LYS A 90 -3.05 13.63 4.18
CA LYS A 90 -4.17 12.71 4.47
C LYS A 90 -3.79 11.26 4.21
N LEU A 91 -3.13 10.99 3.08
CA LEU A 91 -2.61 9.66 2.77
C LEU A 91 -1.64 9.16 3.85
N LYS A 92 -0.66 9.98 4.26
CA LYS A 92 0.30 9.61 5.30
C LYS A 92 -0.36 9.34 6.65
N ASN A 93 -1.42 10.07 6.99
CA ASN A 93 -2.19 9.80 8.19
C ASN A 93 -2.86 8.41 8.13
N THR A 94 -3.50 8.06 7.01
CA THR A 94 -4.09 6.73 6.81
C THR A 94 -3.04 5.63 6.83
N GLU A 95 -1.87 5.84 6.22
CA GLU A 95 -0.75 4.87 6.28
C GLU A 95 -0.24 4.66 7.71
N ASN A 96 -0.13 5.72 8.51
CA ASN A 96 0.28 5.61 9.91
C ASN A 96 -0.76 4.87 10.75
N HIS A 97 -2.05 5.13 10.53
CA HIS A 97 -3.12 4.39 11.18
C HIS A 97 -3.04 2.91 10.83
N TRP A 98 -2.96 2.58 9.54
CA TRP A 98 -2.82 1.21 9.07
C TRP A 98 -1.57 0.52 9.64
N ARG A 99 -0.42 1.19 9.66
CA ARG A 99 0.81 0.64 10.24
C ARG A 99 0.61 0.23 11.68
N ASN A 100 0.02 1.11 12.49
CA ASN A 100 -0.28 0.81 13.89
C ASN A 100 -1.27 -0.37 14.02
N ASP A 101 -2.32 -0.40 13.20
CA ASP A 101 -3.27 -1.53 13.18
C ASP A 101 -2.55 -2.85 12.84
N ALA A 102 -1.70 -2.86 11.82
CA ALA A 102 -0.96 -4.05 11.39
C ALA A 102 0.05 -4.52 12.45
N GLU A 103 0.77 -3.59 13.09
CA GLU A 103 1.67 -3.87 14.21
C GLU A 103 0.94 -4.48 15.41
N GLN A 104 -0.33 -4.12 15.61
CA GLN A 104 -1.12 -4.68 16.71
C GLN A 104 -1.83 -5.98 16.34
N THR A 105 -2.33 -6.12 15.11
CA THR A 105 -3.29 -7.18 14.74
C THR A 105 -2.68 -8.30 13.92
N LEU A 106 -1.65 -8.02 13.13
CA LEU A 106 -1.06 -8.98 12.19
C LEU A 106 0.27 -9.53 12.70
N HIS A 107 1.21 -8.63 12.99
CA HIS A 107 2.59 -9.03 13.28
C HIS A 107 2.75 -9.91 14.52
N PRO A 108 2.10 -9.63 15.67
CA PRO A 108 2.31 -10.42 16.89
C PRO A 108 1.91 -11.88 16.69
N GLY A 109 0.72 -12.12 16.15
CA GLY A 109 0.22 -13.47 15.93
C GLY A 109 1.05 -14.26 14.90
N SER A 110 1.70 -13.58 13.95
CA SER A 110 2.62 -14.24 13.02
C SER A 110 3.99 -14.52 13.65
N TYR A 111 4.57 -13.56 14.39
CA TYR A 111 5.90 -13.72 15.00
C TYR A 111 5.91 -14.72 16.16
N GLU A 112 4.78 -14.90 16.84
CA GLU A 112 4.66 -15.88 17.92
C GLU A 112 4.48 -17.31 17.41
N LYS A 113 3.85 -17.49 16.25
CA LYS A 113 3.31 -18.80 15.82
C LYS A 113 3.93 -19.36 14.54
N HIS A 114 4.57 -18.55 13.71
CA HIS A 114 5.02 -18.96 12.39
C HIS A 114 6.55 -18.96 12.24
N ASP A 115 7.08 -19.91 11.47
CA ASP A 115 8.46 -19.86 10.98
C ASP A 115 8.59 -18.86 9.82
N ILE A 116 8.89 -17.61 10.18
CA ILE A 116 9.07 -16.51 9.22
C ILE A 116 10.19 -16.78 8.22
N ASN A 117 11.25 -17.50 8.61
CA ASN A 117 12.35 -17.84 7.71
C ASN A 117 11.88 -18.82 6.62
N SER A 118 11.10 -19.84 7.00
CA SER A 118 10.51 -20.76 6.03
C SER A 118 9.50 -20.07 5.13
N MET A 119 8.60 -19.27 5.71
CA MET A 119 7.60 -18.48 4.96
C MET A 119 8.25 -17.52 3.97
N SER A 120 9.29 -16.79 4.36
CA SER A 120 9.98 -15.84 3.48
C SER A 120 10.72 -16.54 2.34
N LYS A 121 11.38 -17.66 2.59
CA LYS A 121 12.02 -18.47 1.52
C LYS A 121 11.00 -19.01 0.52
N ASN A 122 9.84 -19.46 1.00
CA ASN A 122 8.73 -19.88 0.13
C ASN A 122 8.14 -18.71 -0.67
N TYR A 123 8.01 -17.54 -0.06
CA TYR A 123 7.52 -16.35 -0.74
C TYR A 123 8.47 -15.91 -1.86
N VAL A 124 9.77 -15.83 -1.58
CA VAL A 124 10.80 -15.50 -2.60
C VAL A 124 10.83 -16.53 -3.73
N PHE A 125 10.65 -17.81 -3.43
CA PHE A 125 10.51 -18.85 -4.45
C PHE A 125 9.35 -18.59 -5.40
N GLN A 126 8.20 -18.20 -4.86
CA GLN A 126 7.02 -17.88 -5.67
C GLN A 126 7.20 -16.60 -6.50
N LEU A 127 7.83 -15.56 -5.95
CA LEU A 127 8.05 -14.30 -6.68
C LEU A 127 9.11 -14.41 -7.79
N SER A 128 10.04 -15.35 -7.67
CA SER A 128 11.17 -15.50 -8.59
C SER A 128 10.97 -16.61 -9.63
N ASP A 129 9.76 -17.19 -9.70
CA ASP A 129 9.46 -18.38 -10.50
C ASP A 129 10.46 -19.53 -10.26
N GLY A 130 10.82 -19.71 -8.98
CA GLY A 130 11.73 -20.76 -8.52
C GLY A 130 13.22 -20.51 -8.70
N LYS A 131 13.63 -19.32 -9.17
CA LYS A 131 15.06 -18.97 -9.33
C LYS A 131 15.77 -18.71 -8.00
N MET A 132 15.04 -18.33 -6.96
CA MET A 132 15.55 -18.00 -5.63
C MET A 132 14.67 -18.62 -4.54
N GLY A 133 15.16 -18.69 -3.30
CA GLY A 133 14.38 -19.24 -2.19
C GLY A 133 14.16 -20.75 -2.28
N VAL A 134 13.14 -21.26 -1.60
CA VAL A 134 12.82 -22.70 -1.54
C VAL A 134 11.32 -22.89 -1.64
N ARG A 135 10.84 -23.83 -2.49
CA ARG A 135 9.39 -24.10 -2.65
C ARG A 135 8.68 -24.36 -1.32
N GLY A 136 9.38 -24.91 -0.33
CA GLY A 136 8.83 -25.22 0.98
C GLY A 136 7.81 -26.36 0.92
N ASN A 137 7.56 -26.95 2.09
CA ASN A 137 6.49 -27.93 2.31
C ASN A 137 5.59 -27.41 3.43
N LEU A 138 5.02 -26.21 3.23
CA LEU A 138 4.14 -25.62 4.22
C LEU A 138 2.87 -26.46 4.33
N THR A 139 2.42 -26.67 5.56
CA THR A 139 1.22 -27.43 5.90
C THR A 139 0.34 -26.61 6.82
N LYS A 140 -0.80 -27.18 7.23
CA LYS A 140 -1.69 -26.54 8.21
C LYS A 140 -0.96 -26.21 9.51
N GLU A 141 -0.10 -27.12 9.94
CA GLU A 141 0.68 -27.02 11.18
C GLU A 141 1.66 -25.85 11.12
N SER A 142 2.17 -25.50 9.92
CA SER A 142 3.05 -24.35 9.72
C SER A 142 2.41 -23.01 10.09
N PHE A 143 1.07 -22.93 10.16
CA PHE A 143 0.33 -21.70 10.46
C PHE A 143 -0.31 -21.70 11.86
N GLY A 144 0.07 -22.61 12.75
CA GLY A 144 -0.22 -22.49 14.19
C GLY A 144 -1.69 -22.24 14.58
N GLY A 145 -2.65 -22.75 13.79
CA GLY A 145 -4.07 -22.50 14.04
C GLY A 145 -4.54 -21.08 13.74
N ILE A 146 -3.89 -20.37 12.81
CA ILE A 146 -4.20 -18.99 12.39
C ILE A 146 -5.70 -18.71 12.24
N PHE A 147 -6.49 -19.66 11.74
CA PHE A 147 -7.93 -19.48 11.52
C PHE A 147 -8.76 -19.32 12.80
N ASN A 148 -8.21 -19.66 13.96
CA ASN A 148 -8.83 -19.42 15.27
C ASN A 148 -8.43 -18.06 15.87
N ASP A 149 -7.55 -17.32 15.21
CA ASP A 149 -7.04 -16.03 15.66
C ASP A 149 -7.92 -14.89 15.14
N GLN A 150 -8.95 -14.53 15.93
CA GLN A 150 -9.88 -13.45 15.59
C GLN A 150 -9.17 -12.11 15.39
N LYS A 151 -8.06 -11.87 16.12
CA LYS A 151 -7.31 -10.62 16.03
C LYS A 151 -6.62 -10.50 14.68
N GLN A 152 -5.96 -11.57 14.22
CA GLN A 152 -5.40 -11.62 12.86
C GLN A 152 -6.47 -11.51 11.79
N LYS A 153 -7.61 -12.21 11.95
CA LYS A 153 -8.75 -12.09 11.02
C LYS A 153 -9.18 -10.63 10.84
N ASN A 154 -9.31 -9.89 11.94
CA ASN A 154 -9.67 -8.47 11.90
C ASN A 154 -8.59 -7.62 11.22
N GLY A 155 -7.31 -7.94 11.42
CA GLY A 155 -6.20 -7.28 10.72
C GLY A 155 -6.29 -7.44 9.19
N PHE A 156 -6.59 -8.63 8.69
CA PHE A 156 -6.78 -8.87 7.25
C PHE A 156 -8.02 -8.17 6.69
N ALA A 157 -9.13 -8.14 7.45
CA ALA A 157 -10.31 -7.37 7.06
C ALA A 157 -10.00 -5.86 6.94
N PHE A 158 -9.24 -5.32 7.89
CA PHE A 158 -8.81 -3.92 7.84
C PHE A 158 -7.79 -3.61 6.75
N ALA A 159 -6.97 -4.58 6.33
CA ALA A 159 -6.05 -4.41 5.21
C ALA A 159 -6.81 -3.99 3.94
N SER A 160 -7.86 -4.74 3.56
CA SER A 160 -8.68 -4.44 2.39
C SER A 160 -9.32 -3.06 2.47
N LEU A 161 -9.90 -2.71 3.64
CA LEU A 161 -10.54 -1.42 3.85
C LEU A 161 -9.56 -0.24 3.74
N ASN A 162 -8.43 -0.34 4.43
CA ASN A 162 -7.43 0.73 4.49
C ASN A 162 -6.77 0.93 3.12
N PHE A 163 -6.37 -0.14 2.44
CA PHE A 163 -5.79 -0.04 1.10
C PHE A 163 -6.79 0.56 0.10
N GLY A 164 -8.08 0.22 0.19
CA GLY A 164 -9.13 0.84 -0.62
C GLY A 164 -9.24 2.36 -0.38
N SER A 165 -9.24 2.77 0.89
CA SER A 165 -9.27 4.19 1.28
C SER A 165 -8.04 4.97 0.75
N MET A 166 -6.85 4.38 0.91
CA MET A 166 -5.61 4.96 0.40
C MET A 166 -5.62 5.06 -1.13
N ASN A 167 -6.10 4.03 -1.85
CA ASN A 167 -6.26 4.05 -3.29
C ASN A 167 -7.21 5.17 -3.74
N GLY A 168 -8.31 5.39 -3.02
CA GLY A 168 -9.21 6.53 -3.25
C GLY A 168 -8.50 7.89 -3.13
N THR A 169 -7.59 8.04 -2.16
CA THR A 169 -6.77 9.26 -2.00
C THR A 169 -5.76 9.42 -3.14
N PHE A 170 -5.10 8.34 -3.54
CA PHE A 170 -4.20 8.35 -4.70
C PHE A 170 -4.88 8.76 -5.99
N LEU A 171 -6.07 8.26 -6.27
CA LEU A 171 -6.81 8.63 -7.49
C LEU A 171 -7.18 10.12 -7.50
N LYS A 172 -7.51 10.70 -6.32
CA LYS A 172 -7.71 12.15 -6.17
C LYS A 172 -6.41 12.92 -6.43
N MET A 173 -5.28 12.46 -5.89
CA MET A 173 -3.95 13.06 -6.16
C MET A 173 -3.60 13.01 -7.64
N LYS A 174 -3.80 11.86 -8.30
CA LYS A 174 -3.57 11.68 -9.75
C LYS A 174 -4.40 12.66 -10.57
N LYS A 175 -5.70 12.77 -10.27
CA LYS A 175 -6.59 13.74 -10.93
C LYS A 175 -6.04 15.15 -10.76
N LYS A 176 -5.63 15.51 -9.54
CA LYS A 176 -5.10 16.84 -9.25
C LYS A 176 -3.79 17.14 -9.98
N CYS A 177 -2.88 16.18 -10.09
CA CYS A 177 -1.67 16.31 -10.90
C CYS A 177 -2.00 16.59 -12.38
N LYS A 178 -2.98 15.90 -12.96
CA LYS A 178 -3.41 16.13 -14.35
C LYS A 178 -3.99 17.53 -14.56
N GLU A 179 -4.85 17.97 -13.64
CA GLU A 179 -5.41 19.33 -13.64
C GLU A 179 -4.32 20.39 -13.57
N LEU A 180 -3.37 20.25 -12.64
CA LEU A 180 -2.25 21.17 -12.48
C LEU A 180 -1.36 21.25 -13.72
N ILE A 181 -1.03 20.11 -14.34
CA ILE A 181 -0.26 20.09 -15.60
C ILE A 181 -0.99 20.90 -16.68
N SER A 182 -2.31 20.69 -16.82
CA SER A 182 -3.12 21.42 -17.81
C SER A 182 -3.12 22.94 -17.53
N GLN A 183 -3.34 23.33 -16.27
CA GLN A 183 -3.37 24.74 -15.86
C GLN A 183 -2.02 25.42 -16.08
N ILE A 184 -0.92 24.78 -15.70
CA ILE A 184 0.44 25.31 -15.91
C ILE A 184 0.72 25.47 -17.40
N ASN A 185 0.41 24.46 -18.22
CA ASN A 185 0.62 24.55 -19.67
C ASN A 185 -0.20 25.67 -20.32
N ASN A 186 -1.40 25.95 -19.82
CA ASN A 186 -2.21 27.06 -20.32
C ASN A 186 -1.65 28.42 -19.87
N GLU A 187 -1.15 28.51 -18.64
CA GLU A 187 -0.55 29.75 -18.13
C GLU A 187 0.74 30.10 -18.87
N LEU A 188 1.57 29.10 -19.22
CA LEU A 188 2.81 29.30 -19.98
C LEU A 188 2.59 29.69 -21.46
N LYS A 189 1.37 29.58 -21.97
CA LYS A 189 1.01 29.96 -23.35
C LYS A 189 0.41 31.37 -23.45
N LYS A 190 0.10 31.99 -22.31
CA LYS A 190 -0.33 33.38 -22.25
C LYS A 190 0.89 34.29 -22.36
#